data_AF-A0A7K3RU76-F1
#
_entry.id   AF-A0A7K3RU76-F1
#
_cell.length_a   1.000
_cell.length_b   1.000
_cell.length_c   1.000
_cell.angle_alpha   90.00
_cell.angle_beta   90.00
_cell.angle_gamma   90.00
#
_symmetry.space_group_name_H-M   'P 1'
#
loop_
_entity.id
_entity.type
_entity.pdbx_description
1 polymer ?
#
loop_
_entity_poly.entity_id
_entity_poly.type
_entity_poly.pdbx_seq_one_letter_code
_entity_poly.pdbx_strand_id
1 'polypeptide(L)'
;MEPNVLLESLIEESGVSRAGLAGHVNRAGRSRGLSLRYEHTAVSRWLKGQRPRGQVPDLICEVLGGRLGRPVGLDDIGMGASAASGGTDTGSGSGSLSGFVERATALWRSDEQRRPDLAAVPAVTGTSAVMPVWEWENPPEDTDVSRPGPGRVSPADIAMLKAARDHYEQMYRKTGGIATRSRIVRFLNAEAAPLLRGGHSDALGRSLHRATAGLVA
;
A
#
# COMPACT_ATOMS: atom_id res chain seq x y z
N MET A 1 13.74 13.36 8.15
CA MET A 1 13.14 12.01 8.10
C MET A 1 11.84 12.15 7.35
N GLU A 2 11.64 11.36 6.30
CA GLU A 2 10.37 11.36 5.56
C GLU A 2 9.25 10.73 6.42
N PRO A 3 8.01 11.22 6.32
CA PRO A 3 6.86 10.58 6.94
C PRO A 3 6.68 9.14 6.44
N ASN A 4 6.36 8.22 7.36
CA ASN A 4 6.06 6.82 7.03
C ASN A 4 4.57 6.66 6.71
N VAL A 5 4.21 7.02 5.48
CA VAL A 5 2.84 6.94 4.94
C VAL A 5 2.30 5.50 4.88
N LEU A 6 3.19 4.51 4.73
CA LEU A 6 2.84 3.10 4.68
C LEU A 6 2.33 2.60 6.04
N LEU A 7 3.05 2.93 7.13
CA LEU A 7 2.59 2.62 8.49
C LEU A 7 1.31 3.38 8.85
N GLU A 8 1.18 4.66 8.46
CA GLU A 8 -0.03 5.45 8.73
C GLU A 8 -1.27 4.80 8.11
N SER A 9 -1.16 4.46 6.84
CA SER A 9 -2.18 3.77 6.06
C SER A 9 -2.64 2.45 6.70
N LEU A 10 -1.72 1.61 7.19
CA LEU A 10 -2.09 0.33 7.83
C LEU A 10 -2.74 0.52 9.22
N ILE A 11 -2.37 1.57 9.94
CA ILE A 11 -3.02 1.93 11.22
C ILE A 11 -4.48 2.33 10.97
N GLU A 12 -4.73 3.14 9.94
CA GLU A 12 -6.08 3.55 9.56
C GLU A 12 -6.94 2.36 9.10
N GLU A 13 -6.41 1.51 8.22
CA GLU A 13 -7.10 0.32 7.70
C GLU A 13 -7.48 -0.67 8.82
N SER A 14 -6.58 -0.88 9.79
CA SER A 14 -6.83 -1.78 10.91
C SER A 14 -7.72 -1.19 12.01
N GLY A 15 -8.10 0.09 11.90
CA GLY A 15 -8.89 0.83 12.89
C GLY A 15 -8.25 0.93 14.27
N VAL A 16 -6.93 0.69 14.38
CA VAL A 16 -6.23 0.71 15.67
C VAL A 16 -5.79 2.13 16.03
N SER A 17 -5.98 2.55 17.28
CA SER A 17 -5.42 3.83 17.73
C SER A 17 -3.90 3.72 17.92
N ARG A 18 -3.18 4.84 17.86
CA ARG A 18 -1.73 4.89 18.14
C ARG A 18 -1.39 4.32 19.54
N ALA A 19 -2.20 4.63 20.55
CA ALA A 19 -2.05 4.05 21.88
C ALA A 19 -2.34 2.55 21.89
N GLY A 20 -3.37 2.11 21.16
CA GLY A 20 -3.70 0.69 21.00
C GLY A 20 -2.58 -0.10 20.32
N LEU A 21 -1.99 0.42 19.25
CA LEU A 21 -0.85 -0.20 18.57
C LEU A 21 0.34 -0.36 19.52
N ALA A 22 0.70 0.68 20.26
CA ALA A 22 1.77 0.62 21.25
C ALA A 22 1.50 -0.46 22.32
N GLY A 23 0.27 -0.52 22.84
CA GLY A 23 -0.15 -1.53 23.81
C GLY A 23 -0.08 -2.96 23.27
N HIS A 24 -0.50 -3.18 22.02
CA HIS A 24 -0.40 -4.49 21.37
C HIS A 24 1.06 -4.90 21.11
N VAL A 25 1.91 -3.98 20.65
CA VAL A 25 3.35 -4.24 20.46
C VAL A 25 4.03 -4.58 21.79
N ASN A 26 3.70 -3.88 22.89
CA ASN A 26 4.23 -4.23 24.21
C ASN A 26 3.79 -5.63 24.65
N ARG A 27 2.54 -6.01 24.37
CA ARG A 27 2.00 -7.33 24.69
C ARG A 27 2.68 -8.44 23.88
N ALA A 28 2.84 -8.23 22.58
CA ALA A 28 3.53 -9.16 21.68
C ALA A 28 5.03 -9.24 22.00
N GLY A 29 5.65 -8.15 22.44
CA GLY A 29 7.02 -8.17 22.96
C GLY A 29 7.13 -9.03 24.22
N ARG A 30 6.16 -8.90 25.15
CA ARG A 30 6.15 -9.67 26.40
C ARG A 30 6.03 -11.18 26.17
N SER A 31 5.23 -11.62 25.20
CA SER A 31 5.15 -13.04 24.84
C SER A 31 6.46 -13.59 24.28
N ARG A 32 7.33 -12.73 23.75
CA ARG A 32 8.70 -13.06 23.30
C ARG A 32 9.79 -12.77 24.36
N GLY A 33 9.41 -12.48 25.60
CA GLY A 33 10.37 -12.18 26.69
C GLY A 33 10.98 -10.78 26.63
N LEU A 34 10.48 -9.88 25.79
CA LEU A 34 10.95 -8.50 25.68
C LEU A 34 10.21 -7.59 26.67
N SER A 35 10.98 -6.77 27.39
CA SER A 35 10.44 -5.74 28.30
C SER A 35 10.26 -4.41 27.57
N LEU A 36 9.20 -4.29 26.78
CA LEU A 36 8.86 -3.07 26.03
C LEU A 36 7.87 -2.18 26.79
N ARG A 37 8.02 -0.86 26.65
CA ARG A 37 7.16 0.17 27.28
C ARG A 37 6.86 1.33 26.31
N TYR A 38 6.40 0.99 25.11
CA TYR A 38 6.01 2.00 24.13
C TYR A 38 4.68 2.65 24.47
N GLU A 39 4.58 3.93 24.14
CA GLU A 39 3.40 4.77 24.26
C GLU A 39 3.01 5.32 22.87
N HIS A 40 1.85 5.99 22.78
CA HIS A 40 1.40 6.61 21.53
C HIS A 40 2.44 7.54 20.90
N THR A 41 3.28 8.20 21.72
CA THR A 41 4.35 9.09 21.25
C THR A 41 5.45 8.36 20.49
N ALA A 42 5.72 7.09 20.83
CA ALA A 42 6.64 6.25 20.08
C ALA A 42 6.08 5.96 18.68
N VAL A 43 4.80 5.61 18.59
CA VAL A 43 4.10 5.42 17.31
C VAL A 43 4.11 6.71 16.48
N SER A 44 3.86 7.87 17.09
CA SER A 44 3.98 9.17 16.41
C SER A 44 5.38 9.43 15.86
N ARG A 45 6.44 8.93 16.51
CA ARG A 45 7.81 9.03 15.99
C ARG A 45 8.04 8.05 14.83
N TRP A 46 7.47 6.85 14.89
CA TRP A 46 7.52 5.88 13.79
C TRP A 46 6.85 6.40 12.52
N LEU A 47 5.71 7.06 12.68
CA LEU A 47 5.00 7.77 11.60
C LEU A 47 5.80 8.94 11.03
N LYS A 48 6.71 9.54 11.81
CA LYS A 48 7.66 10.57 11.34
C LYS A 48 8.93 9.98 10.72
N GLY A 49 8.96 8.67 10.45
CA GLY A 49 10.08 7.98 9.82
C GLY A 49 11.12 7.40 10.80
N GLN A 50 10.92 7.51 12.12
CA GLN A 50 11.86 6.90 13.07
C GLN A 50 11.64 5.38 13.13
N ARG A 51 12.62 4.60 12.69
CA ARG A 51 12.55 3.13 12.82
C ARG A 51 12.81 2.69 14.28
N PRO A 52 11.93 1.88 14.91
CA PRO A 52 12.22 1.26 16.20
C PRO A 52 13.31 0.18 16.07
N ARG A 53 14.03 -0.08 17.16
CA ARG A 53 15.19 -0.99 17.18
C ARG A 53 14.80 -2.43 17.48
N GLY A 54 15.70 -3.36 17.17
CA GLY A 54 15.56 -4.78 17.50
C GLY A 54 14.38 -5.41 16.77
N GLN A 55 13.67 -6.31 17.45
CA GLN A 55 12.55 -7.09 16.89
C GLN A 55 11.23 -6.29 16.77
N VAL A 56 11.23 -5.00 17.13
CA VAL A 56 10.00 -4.20 17.21
C VAL A 56 9.32 -4.01 15.85
N PRO A 57 10.03 -3.79 14.71
CA PRO A 57 9.41 -3.81 13.39
C PRO A 57 8.64 -5.10 13.11
N ASP A 58 9.19 -6.27 13.47
CA ASP A 58 8.53 -7.57 13.28
C ASP A 58 7.29 -7.72 14.17
N LEU A 59 7.31 -7.16 15.38
CA LEU A 59 6.13 -7.10 16.26
C LEU A 59 5.04 -6.19 15.70
N ILE A 60 5.41 -5.09 15.03
CA ILE A 60 4.44 -4.21 14.36
C ILE A 60 3.76 -4.98 13.21
N CYS A 61 4.55 -5.69 12.40
CA CYS A 61 4.05 -6.59 11.36
C CYS A 61 3.07 -7.63 11.90
N GLU A 62 3.44 -8.34 12.97
CA GLU A 62 2.58 -9.35 13.62
C GLU A 62 1.25 -8.73 14.09
N VAL A 63 1.31 -7.60 14.80
CA VAL A 63 0.12 -6.95 15.35
C VAL A 63 -0.82 -6.47 14.23
N LEU A 64 -0.29 -5.81 13.20
CA LEU A 64 -1.11 -5.32 12.10
C LEU A 64 -1.65 -6.47 11.25
N GLY A 65 -0.84 -7.48 10.95
CA GLY A 65 -1.28 -8.64 10.18
C GLY A 65 -2.39 -9.43 10.88
N GLY A 66 -2.28 -9.62 12.20
CA GLY A 66 -3.34 -10.26 12.98
C GLY A 66 -4.66 -9.47 12.99
N ARG A 67 -4.60 -8.13 12.96
CA ARG A 67 -5.82 -7.29 12.89
C ARG A 67 -6.43 -7.22 11.50
N LEU A 68 -5.61 -7.23 10.47
CA LEU A 68 -6.04 -7.14 9.07
C LEU A 68 -6.44 -8.51 8.50
N GLY A 69 -6.12 -9.60 9.19
CA GLY A 69 -6.44 -10.96 8.72
C GLY A 69 -5.59 -11.40 7.52
N ARG A 70 -4.42 -10.76 7.31
CA ARG A 70 -3.49 -11.05 6.21
C ARG A 70 -2.04 -10.86 6.68
N PRO A 71 -1.05 -11.53 6.07
CA PRO A 71 0.35 -11.27 6.37
C PRO A 71 0.71 -9.82 6.04
N VAL A 72 1.55 -9.22 6.89
CA VAL A 72 2.12 -7.87 6.73
C VAL A 72 3.62 -7.99 6.92
N GLY A 73 4.41 -7.55 5.94
CA GLY A 73 5.87 -7.57 5.95
C GLY A 73 6.51 -6.22 6.32
N LEU A 74 7.84 -6.22 6.47
CA LEU A 74 8.59 -5.00 6.82
C LEU A 74 8.46 -3.91 5.75
N ASP A 75 8.43 -4.28 4.48
CA ASP A 75 8.22 -3.34 3.38
C ASP A 75 6.83 -2.71 3.40
N ASP A 76 5.80 -3.47 3.79
CA ASP A 76 4.42 -2.99 3.87
C ASP A 76 4.24 -1.91 4.95
N ILE A 77 5.04 -1.96 6.02
CA ILE A 77 5.06 -0.93 7.08
C ILE A 77 6.11 0.16 6.84
N GLY A 78 6.78 0.18 5.67
CA GLY A 78 7.84 1.14 5.35
C GLY A 78 9.10 1.02 6.21
N MET A 79 9.39 -0.18 6.73
CA MET A 79 10.57 -0.49 7.55
C MET A 79 11.45 -1.60 6.96
N GLY A 80 11.28 -1.91 5.68
CA GLY A 80 12.13 -2.83 4.92
C GLY A 80 13.59 -2.37 4.85
N ALA A 81 14.49 -3.31 4.57
CA ALA A 81 15.90 -2.97 4.39
C ALA A 81 16.06 -2.24 3.06
N SER A 82 16.48 -0.97 3.10
CA SER A 82 17.05 -0.31 1.92
C SER A 82 18.24 -1.14 1.46
N ALA A 83 18.19 -1.67 0.24
CA ALA A 83 19.14 -2.61 -0.33
C ALA A 83 20.60 -2.17 -0.16
N ALA A 84 21.26 -2.63 0.91
CA ALA A 84 22.70 -2.53 1.14
C ALA A 84 23.09 -3.53 2.23
N SER A 85 22.92 -4.82 1.97
CA SER A 85 23.70 -5.94 2.55
C SER A 85 23.14 -7.24 1.98
N GLY A 86 23.91 -7.90 1.12
CA GLY A 86 23.58 -9.21 0.58
C GLY A 86 23.53 -10.28 1.66
N GLY A 87 22.67 -11.28 1.47
CA GLY A 87 22.61 -12.46 2.32
C GLY A 87 21.25 -13.14 2.32
N THR A 88 21.07 -14.05 1.35
CA THR A 88 20.19 -15.24 1.34
C THR A 88 18.72 -15.11 1.70
N ASP A 89 17.91 -15.42 0.68
CA ASP A 89 16.48 -15.71 0.70
C ASP A 89 16.00 -16.49 1.93
N THR A 90 14.99 -15.93 2.58
CA THR A 90 13.91 -16.72 3.16
C THR A 90 12.62 -15.96 2.90
N GLY A 91 11.78 -16.51 2.02
CA GLY A 91 10.64 -15.86 1.39
C GLY A 91 9.65 -15.17 2.34
N SER A 92 9.81 -13.85 2.49
CA SER A 92 8.86 -13.00 3.18
C SER A 92 8.70 -11.68 2.43
N GLY A 93 7.72 -11.63 1.52
CA GLY A 93 6.94 -10.45 1.13
C GLY A 93 7.61 -9.29 0.37
N SER A 94 8.94 -9.17 0.41
CA SER A 94 9.65 -7.97 -0.05
C SER A 94 9.51 -7.70 -1.55
N GLY A 95 9.41 -8.75 -2.38
CA GLY A 95 9.14 -8.66 -3.82
C GLY A 95 7.74 -9.11 -4.26
N SER A 96 6.82 -9.42 -3.34
CA SER A 96 5.53 -10.01 -3.73
C SER A 96 4.57 -8.98 -4.30
N LEU A 97 3.79 -9.37 -5.31
CA LEU A 97 2.74 -8.53 -5.91
C LEU A 97 1.71 -8.04 -4.87
N SER A 98 1.41 -8.85 -3.85
CA SER A 98 0.54 -8.42 -2.75
C SER A 98 1.16 -7.25 -1.96
N GLY A 99 2.44 -7.31 -1.61
CA GLY A 99 3.09 -6.20 -0.91
C GLY A 99 3.14 -4.93 -1.75
N PHE A 100 3.33 -5.07 -3.06
CA PHE A 100 3.26 -3.96 -4.01
C PHE A 100 1.86 -3.31 -4.08
N VAL A 101 0.79 -4.09 -4.16
CA VAL A 101 -0.60 -3.58 -4.12
C VAL A 101 -0.85 -2.79 -2.84
N GLU A 102 -0.36 -3.26 -1.70
CA GLU A 102 -0.58 -2.59 -0.42
C GLU A 102 0.17 -1.28 -0.32
N ARG A 103 1.39 -1.21 -0.86
CA ARG A 103 2.13 0.05 -1.00
C ARG A 103 1.42 1.03 -1.92
N ALA A 104 0.94 0.57 -3.09
CA ALA A 104 0.22 1.41 -4.05
C ALA A 104 -1.02 2.04 -3.42
N THR A 105 -1.84 1.22 -2.78
CA THR A 105 -3.12 1.64 -2.18
C THR A 105 -2.93 2.49 -0.93
N ALA A 106 -1.82 2.34 -0.21
CA ALA A 106 -1.42 3.24 0.87
C ALA A 106 -1.09 4.65 0.34
N LEU A 107 -0.34 4.72 -0.77
CA LEU A 107 -0.02 5.98 -1.42
C LEU A 107 -1.27 6.69 -1.95
N TRP A 108 -2.21 5.96 -2.58
CA TRP A 108 -3.47 6.55 -3.07
C TRP A 108 -4.34 7.12 -1.93
N ARG A 109 -4.42 6.42 -0.79
CA ARG A 109 -5.15 6.94 0.38
C ARG A 109 -4.51 8.19 0.96
N SER A 110 -3.18 8.19 1.09
CA SER A 110 -2.44 9.38 1.50
C SER A 110 -2.68 10.55 0.55
N ASP A 111 -2.78 10.30 -0.77
CA ASP A 111 -3.04 11.34 -1.76
C ASP A 111 -4.44 11.94 -1.66
N GLU A 112 -5.45 11.14 -1.33
CA GLU A 112 -6.83 11.61 -1.15
C GLU A 112 -6.99 12.44 0.13
N GLN A 113 -6.27 12.08 1.20
CA GLN A 113 -6.30 12.78 2.48
C GLN A 113 -5.51 14.10 2.45
N ARG A 114 -4.59 14.28 1.49
CA ARG A 114 -3.90 15.56 1.27
C ARG A 114 -4.88 16.59 0.72
N ARG A 115 -5.22 17.57 1.56
CA ARG A 115 -6.09 18.69 1.21
C ARG A 115 -5.52 19.54 0.05
N PRO A 116 -6.35 20.02 -0.89
CA PRO A 116 -5.92 20.85 -2.02
C PRO A 116 -5.38 22.23 -1.61
N ASP A 117 -5.65 22.68 -0.39
CA ASP A 117 -5.17 23.94 0.21
C ASP A 117 -3.67 23.94 0.57
N LEU A 118 -2.96 22.81 0.44
CA LEU A 118 -1.50 22.70 0.59
C LEU A 118 -0.78 22.65 -0.77
N ALA A 119 -1.28 23.39 -1.77
CA ALA A 119 -0.68 23.57 -3.10
C ALA A 119 0.63 24.40 -3.11
N ALA A 120 1.54 24.13 -2.18
CA ALA A 120 2.88 24.71 -2.13
C ALA A 120 3.97 23.65 -1.85
N VAL A 121 3.68 22.38 -2.08
CA VAL A 121 4.73 21.36 -2.26
C VAL A 121 4.95 21.24 -3.75
N PRO A 122 6.20 21.37 -4.26
CA PRO A 122 6.46 21.14 -5.68
C PRO A 122 5.88 19.77 -6.00
N ALA A 123 5.10 19.72 -7.09
CA ALA A 123 4.52 18.48 -7.57
C ALA A 123 5.61 17.42 -7.53
N VAL A 124 5.32 16.30 -6.85
CA VAL A 124 6.12 15.09 -7.06
C VAL A 124 5.88 14.74 -8.53
N THR A 125 6.75 15.25 -9.39
CA THR A 125 6.81 14.96 -10.80
C THR A 125 7.75 13.78 -10.99
N GLY A 126 7.33 12.86 -11.84
CA GLY A 126 8.14 11.72 -12.22
C GLY A 126 7.89 10.46 -11.38
N THR A 127 8.72 9.47 -11.66
CA THR A 127 8.64 8.02 -11.44
C THR A 127 8.29 7.50 -10.04
N SER A 128 8.05 8.37 -9.04
CA SER A 128 7.52 7.98 -7.71
C SER A 128 6.05 8.36 -7.49
N ALA A 129 5.46 9.22 -8.33
CA ALA A 129 4.02 9.49 -8.35
C ALA A 129 3.24 8.45 -9.17
N VAL A 130 3.95 7.69 -9.99
CA VAL A 130 3.49 6.57 -10.80
C VAL A 130 4.47 5.44 -10.50
N MET A 131 4.06 4.46 -9.70
CA MET A 131 4.85 3.23 -9.55
C MET A 131 5.18 2.67 -10.94
N PRO A 132 6.32 1.99 -11.15
CA PRO A 132 6.76 1.66 -12.51
C PRO A 132 5.65 0.88 -13.20
N VAL A 133 5.08 1.45 -14.26
CA VAL A 133 4.08 0.81 -15.14
C VAL A 133 4.57 -0.59 -15.55
N TRP A 134 5.90 -0.75 -15.64
CA TRP A 134 6.59 -2.00 -15.93
C TRP A 134 6.35 -3.12 -14.89
N GLU A 135 6.28 -2.80 -13.59
CA GLU A 135 6.04 -3.76 -12.50
C GLU A 135 4.58 -4.23 -12.46
N TRP A 136 3.65 -3.39 -12.93
CA TRP A 136 2.24 -3.75 -13.13
C TRP A 136 1.99 -4.52 -14.43
N GLU A 137 2.69 -4.17 -15.51
CA GLU A 137 2.52 -4.79 -16.82
C GLU A 137 3.21 -6.16 -16.91
N ASN A 138 4.30 -6.35 -16.15
CA ASN A 138 5.10 -7.56 -16.11
C ASN A 138 5.58 -7.80 -14.65
N PRO A 139 4.77 -8.41 -13.77
CA PRO A 139 5.24 -8.82 -12.44
C PRO A 139 6.43 -9.77 -12.65
N PRO A 140 7.68 -9.40 -12.30
CA PRO A 140 8.86 -10.09 -12.82
C PRO A 140 9.05 -11.51 -12.28
N GLU A 141 8.33 -11.92 -11.23
CA GLU A 141 8.64 -13.15 -10.47
C GLU A 141 7.42 -14.03 -10.09
N ASP A 142 6.18 -13.63 -10.36
CA ASP A 142 5.01 -14.43 -9.94
C ASP A 142 4.58 -15.43 -11.03
N THR A 143 4.86 -16.72 -10.78
CA THR A 143 4.37 -17.83 -11.62
C THR A 143 2.83 -17.92 -11.61
N ASP A 144 2.19 -17.35 -10.59
CA ASP A 144 0.74 -17.27 -10.40
C ASP A 144 0.34 -15.96 -9.70
N VAL A 145 -0.54 -15.17 -10.33
CA VAL A 145 -1.11 -13.90 -9.83
C VAL A 145 -2.48 -14.14 -9.18
N SER A 146 -2.86 -15.40 -8.91
CA SER A 146 -4.11 -15.69 -8.23
C SER A 146 -4.10 -15.22 -6.77
N ARG A 147 -5.25 -14.73 -6.30
CA ARG A 147 -5.43 -14.31 -4.91
C ARG A 147 -6.72 -14.90 -4.37
N PRO A 148 -6.69 -15.65 -3.25
CA PRO A 148 -7.90 -15.99 -2.53
C PRO A 148 -8.41 -14.74 -1.78
N GLY A 149 -9.72 -14.51 -1.78
CA GLY A 149 -10.30 -13.35 -1.11
C GLY A 149 -11.82 -13.28 -1.21
N PRO A 150 -12.46 -12.46 -0.36
CA PRO A 150 -13.90 -12.21 -0.43
C PRO A 150 -14.24 -11.40 -1.69
N GLY A 151 -15.36 -11.74 -2.34
CA GLY A 151 -15.76 -11.14 -3.62
C GLY A 151 -14.90 -11.63 -4.78
N ARG A 152 -15.53 -12.12 -5.85
CA ARG A 152 -14.80 -12.57 -7.04
C ARG A 152 -14.77 -11.45 -8.08
N VAL A 153 -13.58 -11.04 -8.49
CA VAL A 153 -13.40 -10.12 -9.62
C VAL A 153 -13.98 -10.76 -10.87
N SER A 154 -14.73 -9.97 -11.63
CA SER A 154 -15.41 -10.36 -12.85
C SER A 154 -14.83 -9.63 -14.07
N PRO A 155 -15.07 -10.14 -15.30
CA PRO A 155 -14.74 -9.40 -16.52
C PRO A 155 -15.40 -8.01 -16.62
N ALA A 156 -16.55 -7.81 -15.96
CA ALA A 156 -17.24 -6.52 -15.94
C ALA A 156 -16.44 -5.48 -15.14
N ASP A 157 -15.77 -5.89 -14.06
CA ASP A 157 -14.89 -5.01 -13.28
C ASP A 157 -13.69 -4.55 -14.12
N ILE A 158 -13.11 -5.44 -14.92
CA ILE A 158 -12.04 -5.09 -15.86
C ILE A 158 -12.53 -4.09 -16.91
N ALA A 159 -13.74 -4.29 -17.43
CA ALA A 159 -14.35 -3.37 -18.39
C ALA A 159 -14.59 -1.98 -17.77
N MET A 160 -15.02 -1.94 -16.50
CA MET A 160 -15.20 -0.70 -15.74
C MET A 160 -13.88 0.07 -15.57
N LEU A 161 -12.79 -0.60 -15.20
CA LEU A 161 -11.46 0.04 -15.09
C LEU A 161 -10.97 0.60 -16.43
N LYS A 162 -11.16 -0.13 -17.53
CA LYS A 162 -10.82 0.33 -18.88
C LYS A 162 -11.65 1.54 -19.32
N ALA A 163 -12.96 1.51 -19.08
CA ALA A 163 -13.85 2.63 -19.39
C ALA A 163 -13.49 3.88 -18.55
N ALA A 164 -13.13 3.70 -17.28
CA ALA A 164 -12.66 4.77 -16.42
C ALA A 164 -11.37 5.40 -16.97
N ARG A 165 -10.41 4.59 -17.45
CA ARG A 165 -9.19 5.09 -18.10
C ARG A 165 -9.52 5.98 -19.28
N ASP A 166 -10.34 5.50 -20.21
CA ASP A 166 -10.71 6.26 -21.41
C ASP A 166 -11.42 7.57 -21.04
N HIS A 167 -12.27 7.54 -20.01
CA HIS A 167 -12.95 8.72 -19.49
C HIS A 167 -11.97 9.75 -18.89
N TYR A 168 -11.05 9.30 -18.03
CA TYR A 168 -10.07 10.18 -17.40
C TYR A 168 -9.06 10.74 -18.40
N GLU A 169 -8.67 9.97 -19.42
CA GLU A 169 -7.81 10.46 -20.50
C GLU A 169 -8.50 11.58 -21.29
N GLN A 170 -9.79 11.41 -21.63
CA GLN A 170 -10.56 12.46 -22.29
C GLN A 170 -10.70 13.71 -21.42
N MET A 171 -10.92 13.55 -20.12
CA MET A 171 -11.01 14.67 -19.19
C MET A 171 -9.66 15.37 -19.05
N TYR A 172 -8.56 14.64 -18.89
CA TYR A 172 -7.21 15.18 -18.84
C TYR A 172 -6.91 16.05 -20.06
N ARG A 173 -7.23 15.58 -21.26
CA ARG A 173 -7.05 16.33 -22.52
C ARG A 173 -7.89 17.62 -22.58
N LYS A 174 -9.08 17.63 -21.95
CA LYS A 174 -10.02 18.76 -21.99
C LYS A 174 -9.76 19.80 -20.90
N THR A 175 -9.41 19.37 -19.69
CA THR A 175 -9.37 20.22 -18.49
C THR A 175 -8.02 20.25 -17.78
N GLY A 176 -7.04 19.46 -18.22
CA GLY A 176 -5.71 19.39 -17.64
C GLY A 176 -5.61 18.50 -16.39
N GLY A 177 -4.37 18.26 -15.96
CA GLY A 177 -4.04 17.28 -14.91
C GLY A 177 -4.54 17.64 -13.51
N ILE A 178 -4.50 18.93 -13.12
CA ILE A 178 -4.88 19.36 -11.76
C ILE A 178 -6.35 19.04 -11.47
N ALA A 179 -7.25 19.29 -12.42
CA ALA A 179 -8.69 19.01 -12.26
C ALA A 179 -9.06 17.52 -12.31
N THR A 180 -8.18 16.70 -12.91
CA THR A 180 -8.42 15.28 -13.18
C THR A 180 -7.83 14.39 -12.09
N ARG A 181 -6.67 14.75 -11.53
CA ARG A 181 -5.89 13.93 -10.60
C ARG A 181 -6.66 13.50 -9.35
N SER A 182 -7.34 14.42 -8.68
CA SER A 182 -8.12 14.10 -7.47
C SER A 182 -9.25 13.10 -7.73
N ARG A 183 -9.83 13.12 -8.93
CA ARG A 183 -10.89 12.20 -9.34
C ARG A 183 -10.34 10.80 -9.62
N ILE A 184 -9.16 10.71 -10.25
CA ILE A 184 -8.47 9.44 -10.47
C ILE A 184 -8.10 8.80 -9.13
N VAL A 185 -7.49 9.56 -8.22
CA VAL A 185 -7.09 9.05 -6.89
C VAL A 185 -8.31 8.51 -6.13
N ARG A 186 -9.43 9.25 -6.11
CA ARG A 186 -10.67 8.78 -5.49
C ARG A 186 -11.20 7.50 -6.12
N PHE A 187 -11.15 7.37 -7.45
CA PHE A 187 -11.57 6.15 -8.15
C PHE A 187 -10.64 4.97 -7.83
N LEU A 188 -9.33 5.21 -7.77
CA LEU A 188 -8.35 4.19 -7.40
C LEU A 188 -8.61 3.67 -5.97
N ASN A 189 -8.95 4.54 -5.02
CA ASN A 189 -9.29 4.13 -3.65
C ASN A 189 -10.65 3.42 -3.56
N ALA A 190 -11.67 3.93 -4.26
CA ALA A 190 -13.04 3.43 -4.15
C ALA A 190 -13.27 2.12 -4.92
N GLU A 191 -12.67 1.98 -6.11
CA GLU A 191 -12.97 0.88 -7.03
C GLU A 191 -11.76 -0.05 -7.22
N ALA A 192 -10.59 0.49 -7.60
CA ALA A 192 -9.44 -0.34 -7.94
C ALA A 192 -8.84 -1.07 -6.72
N ALA A 193 -8.69 -0.38 -5.59
CA ALA A 193 -8.08 -0.94 -4.39
C ALA A 193 -8.88 -2.12 -3.80
N PRO A 194 -10.23 -2.09 -3.69
CA PRO A 194 -11.02 -3.26 -3.32
C PRO A 194 -10.88 -4.43 -4.31
N LEU A 195 -10.87 -4.16 -5.62
CA LEU A 195 -10.75 -5.21 -6.64
C LEU A 195 -9.39 -5.92 -6.58
N LEU A 196 -8.30 -5.17 -6.39
CA LEU A 196 -6.94 -5.71 -6.22
C LEU A 196 -6.81 -6.57 -4.95
N ARG A 197 -7.60 -6.27 -3.92
CA ARG A 197 -7.73 -7.07 -2.70
C ARG A 197 -8.87 -8.09 -2.76
N GLY A 198 -9.56 -8.22 -3.89
CA GLY A 198 -10.60 -9.20 -4.12
C GLY A 198 -10.01 -10.56 -4.51
N GLY A 199 -10.86 -11.59 -4.50
CA GLY A 199 -10.50 -12.91 -5.01
C GLY A 199 -10.44 -12.94 -6.53
N HIS A 200 -9.35 -13.42 -7.12
CA HIS A 200 -9.20 -13.53 -8.58
C HIS A 200 -8.32 -14.71 -8.97
N SER A 201 -8.62 -15.31 -10.13
CA SER A 201 -7.73 -16.27 -10.79
C SER A 201 -6.59 -15.55 -11.49
N ASP A 202 -5.47 -16.23 -11.71
CA ASP A 202 -4.30 -15.75 -12.44
C ASP A 202 -4.60 -14.92 -13.71
N ALA A 203 -5.41 -15.44 -14.64
CA ALA A 203 -5.75 -14.74 -15.89
C ALA A 203 -6.52 -13.42 -15.68
N LEU A 204 -7.44 -13.41 -14.71
CA LEU A 204 -8.19 -12.22 -14.32
C LEU A 204 -7.31 -11.25 -13.54
N GLY A 205 -6.45 -11.75 -12.65
CA GLY A 205 -5.47 -10.97 -11.91
C GLY A 205 -4.55 -10.20 -12.85
N ARG A 206 -3.90 -10.86 -13.83
CA ARG A 206 -3.08 -10.16 -14.83
C ARG A 206 -3.87 -9.09 -15.61
N SER A 207 -5.13 -9.39 -15.96
CA SER A 207 -5.98 -8.41 -16.65
C SER A 207 -6.34 -7.22 -15.78
N LEU A 208 -6.59 -7.46 -14.49
CA LEU A 208 -6.87 -6.46 -13.46
C LEU A 208 -5.66 -5.56 -13.26
N HIS A 209 -4.49 -6.14 -13.02
CA HIS A 209 -3.25 -5.40 -12.82
C HIS A 209 -2.93 -4.50 -14.02
N ARG A 210 -3.02 -5.00 -15.26
CA ARG A 210 -2.84 -4.15 -16.46
C ARG A 210 -3.88 -3.04 -16.58
N ALA A 211 -5.15 -3.31 -16.28
CA ALA A 211 -6.20 -2.30 -16.34
C ALA A 211 -5.98 -1.20 -15.30
N THR A 212 -5.55 -1.56 -14.08
CA THR A 212 -5.18 -0.59 -13.04
C THR A 212 -3.91 0.17 -13.40
N ALA A 213 -2.90 -0.47 -14.00
CA ALA A 213 -1.69 0.18 -14.49
C ALA A 213 -2.03 1.34 -15.46
N GLY A 214 -2.97 1.10 -16.38
CA GLY A 214 -3.40 2.09 -17.35
C GLY A 214 -4.12 3.31 -16.76
N LEU A 215 -4.57 3.25 -15.50
CA LEU A 215 -5.19 4.37 -14.77
C LEU A 215 -4.17 5.24 -14.03
N VAL A 216 -3.02 4.66 -13.67
CA VAL A 216 -1.95 5.37 -12.94
C VAL A 216 -0.86 5.92 -13.86
N ALA A 217 -0.81 5.49 -15.12
CA ALA A 217 0.09 5.98 -16.17
C ALA A 217 -0.32 7.35 -16.71
#